data_AF-A0A959TA71-F1
#
_entry.id   AF-A0A959TA71-F1
#
_cell.length_a   1.000
_cell.length_b   1.000
_cell.length_c   1.000
_cell.angle_alpha   90.00
_cell.angle_beta   90.00
_cell.angle_gamma   90.00
#
_symmetry.space_group_name_H-M   'P 1'
#
loop_
_entity.id
_entity.type
_entity.pdbx_description
1 polymer ?
#
loop_
_entity_poly.entity_id
_entity_poly.type
_entity_poly.pdbx_seq_one_letter_code
_entity_poly.pdbx_strand_id
1 'polypeptide(L)'
;MNYFQRTPVRYRVILITALVMATLFLTQAYMHHYVYAELKDMGDFNWWREAPVPYLNFLFWALLTPLVYSILKRWPFHRRPLAPIILIHVGLSLLIGAFHEVVTSTVYYGILDWRGDFDFSEPMMRNWAVHALPPAILSRFMEYWTLMVVLVALDNARQMREKQTQLLKLRNELQISQLNALKKQLQPHFL
;
A
#
# COMPACT_ATOMS: atom_id res chain seq x y z
N MET A 1 -17.09 11.52 -3.51
CA MET A 1 -16.29 10.69 -2.56
C MET A 1 -14.92 11.32 -2.37
N ASN A 2 -14.56 11.63 -1.13
CA ASN A 2 -13.24 12.18 -0.78
C ASN A 2 -12.14 11.14 -1.11
N TYR A 3 -10.97 11.57 -1.60
CA TYR A 3 -9.90 10.69 -2.08
C TYR A 3 -9.50 9.64 -1.02
N PHE A 4 -9.37 10.08 0.23
CA PHE A 4 -8.99 9.24 1.38
C PHE A 4 -10.07 8.26 1.86
N GLN A 5 -11.31 8.38 1.36
CA GLN A 5 -12.41 7.48 1.72
C GLN A 5 -12.60 6.35 0.71
N ARG A 6 -11.76 6.29 -0.34
CA ARG A 6 -11.90 5.30 -1.41
C ARG A 6 -11.43 3.90 -1.00
N THR A 7 -10.58 3.77 0.01
CA THR A 7 -9.93 2.52 0.44
C THR A 7 -10.87 1.57 1.18
N PRO A 8 -10.59 0.24 1.19
CA PRO A 8 -11.42 -0.73 1.87
C PRO A 8 -11.33 -0.61 3.41
N VAL A 9 -10.24 -0.01 3.90
CA VAL A 9 -9.95 0.24 5.32
C VAL A 9 -9.93 1.75 5.58
N ARG A 10 -10.15 2.15 6.84
CA ARG A 10 -10.08 3.56 7.26
C ARG A 10 -8.67 4.11 7.02
N TYR A 11 -8.57 5.29 6.39
CA TYR A 11 -7.27 5.91 6.06
C TYR A 11 -6.34 6.10 7.26
N ARG A 12 -6.89 6.36 8.46
CA ARG A 12 -6.10 6.45 9.70
C ARG A 12 -5.30 5.18 9.99
N VAL A 13 -5.85 4.00 9.66
CA VAL A 13 -5.14 2.73 9.83
C VAL A 13 -3.95 2.65 8.88
N ILE A 14 -4.14 3.05 7.61
CA ILE A 14 -3.08 3.09 6.60
C ILE A 14 -1.94 4.03 7.05
N LEU A 15 -2.28 5.22 7.54
CA LEU A 15 -1.30 6.18 8.06
C LEU A 15 -0.55 5.65 9.29
N ILE A 16 -1.26 5.06 10.26
CA ILE A 16 -0.62 4.48 11.45
C ILE A 16 0.31 3.33 11.05
N THR A 17 -0.14 2.43 10.17
CA THR A 17 0.71 1.34 9.66
C THR A 17 1.94 1.89 8.95
N ALA A 18 1.80 2.92 8.12
CA ALA A 18 2.93 3.55 7.45
C ALA A 18 3.93 4.16 8.43
N LEU A 19 3.44 4.84 9.49
CA LEU A 19 4.30 5.41 10.53
C LEU A 19 5.04 4.34 11.34
N VAL A 20 4.34 3.26 11.69
CA VAL A 20 4.93 2.10 12.38
C VAL A 20 5.99 1.44 11.49
N MET A 21 5.72 1.25 10.20
CA MET A 21 6.71 0.69 9.28
C MET A 21 7.92 1.61 9.10
N ALA A 22 7.71 2.92 8.97
CA ALA A 22 8.80 3.89 8.87
C ALA A 22 9.71 3.87 10.11
N THR A 23 9.12 3.86 11.31
CA THR A 23 9.87 3.80 12.57
C THR A 23 10.63 2.48 12.73
N LEU A 24 10.03 1.35 12.35
CA LEU A 24 10.68 0.05 12.37
C LEU A 24 11.89 0.00 11.42
N PHE A 25 11.73 0.49 10.19
CA PHE A 25 12.81 0.53 9.21
C PHE A 25 13.92 1.51 9.60
N LEU A 26 13.58 2.64 10.22
CA LEU A 26 14.58 3.55 10.79
C LEU A 26 15.36 2.87 11.93
N THR A 27 14.67 2.13 12.79
CA THR A 27 15.32 1.37 13.89
C THR A 27 16.22 0.26 13.33
N GLN A 28 15.78 -0.41 12.26
CA GLN A 28 16.59 -1.39 11.55
C GLN A 28 17.85 -0.75 10.94
N ALA A 29 17.72 0.41 10.30
CA ALA A 29 18.86 1.16 9.75
C ALA A 29 19.85 1.54 10.84
N TYR A 30 19.36 2.06 11.97
CA TYR A 30 20.17 2.35 13.14
C TYR A 30 20.90 1.12 13.70
N MET A 31 20.20 -0.01 13.86
CA MET A 31 20.82 -1.25 14.33
C MET A 31 21.86 -1.77 13.35
N HIS A 32 21.58 -1.72 12.04
CA HIS A 32 22.53 -2.13 11.02
C HIS A 32 23.81 -1.27 11.10
N HIS A 33 23.67 0.05 11.23
CA HIS A 33 24.82 0.93 11.40
C HIS A 33 25.61 0.61 12.67
N TYR A 34 24.93 0.47 13.80
CA TYR A 34 25.58 0.17 15.09
C TYR A 34 26.35 -1.16 15.07
N VAL A 35 25.79 -2.21 14.46
CA VAL A 35 26.41 -3.55 14.41
C VAL A 35 27.59 -3.60 13.44
N TYR A 36 27.52 -2.86 12.32
CA TYR A 36 28.55 -2.89 11.28
C TYR A 36 29.53 -1.72 11.33
N ALA A 37 29.38 -0.79 12.28
CA ALA A 37 30.24 0.38 12.42
C ALA A 37 31.73 0.00 12.50
N GLU A 38 32.07 -0.93 13.39
CA GLU A 38 33.46 -1.41 13.57
C GLU A 38 33.98 -2.26 12.41
N LEU A 39 33.08 -2.97 11.70
CA LEU A 39 33.42 -3.91 10.62
C LEU A 39 33.65 -3.23 9.27
N LYS A 40 32.99 -2.10 9.02
CA LYS A 40 32.98 -1.41 7.72
C LYS A 40 33.53 0.01 7.78
N ASP A 41 34.13 0.39 8.91
CA ASP A 41 34.66 1.74 9.16
C ASP A 41 33.61 2.82 8.83
N MET A 42 32.34 2.54 9.19
CA MET A 42 31.27 3.47 8.95
C MET A 42 31.35 4.58 9.99
N GLY A 43 31.50 5.83 9.54
CA GLY A 43 31.49 7.00 10.43
C GLY A 43 30.18 7.15 11.21
N ASP A 44 30.00 8.27 11.91
CA ASP A 44 28.83 8.46 12.78
C ASP A 44 27.48 8.36 12.04
N PHE A 45 26.48 7.81 12.73
CA PHE A 45 25.12 7.69 12.20
C PHE A 45 24.50 9.06 11.97
N ASN A 46 24.28 9.42 10.69
CA ASN A 46 23.67 10.69 10.36
C ASN A 46 22.13 10.55 10.29
N TRP A 47 21.47 10.93 11.38
CA TRP A 47 20.01 10.95 11.50
C TRP A 47 19.31 11.67 10.34
N TRP A 48 19.92 12.72 9.79
CA TRP A 48 19.32 13.49 8.70
C TRP A 48 19.46 12.84 7.34
N ARG A 49 20.44 11.94 7.19
CA ARG A 49 20.60 11.12 5.99
C ARG A 49 19.69 9.90 6.04
N GLU A 50 19.56 9.29 7.20
CA GLU A 50 18.89 7.98 7.32
C GLU A 50 17.41 8.07 7.71
N ALA A 51 17.00 9.06 8.51
CA ALA A 51 15.59 9.19 8.92
C ALA A 51 14.63 9.56 7.79
N PRO A 52 14.94 10.48 6.87
CA PRO A 52 13.97 10.85 5.83
C PRO A 52 13.62 9.70 4.88
N VAL A 53 14.55 8.78 4.62
CA VAL A 53 14.39 7.69 3.64
C VAL A 53 13.16 6.81 3.91
N PRO A 54 13.04 6.13 5.08
CA PRO A 54 11.89 5.28 5.37
C PRO A 54 10.59 6.09 5.50
N TYR A 55 10.64 7.29 6.08
CA TYR A 55 9.43 8.11 6.26
C TYR A 55 8.88 8.61 4.93
N LEU A 56 9.73 9.12 4.02
CA LEU A 56 9.32 9.50 2.68
C LEU A 56 8.73 8.31 1.94
N ASN A 57 9.35 7.13 2.04
CA ASN A 57 8.83 5.93 1.39
C ASN A 57 7.43 5.54 1.88
N PHE A 58 7.28 5.21 3.15
CA PHE A 58 6.03 4.65 3.66
C PHE A 58 4.88 5.66 3.67
N LEU A 59 5.16 6.94 3.95
CA LEU A 59 4.12 7.98 3.90
C LEU A 59 3.67 8.26 2.47
N PHE A 60 4.58 8.21 1.49
CA PHE A 60 4.21 8.39 0.10
C PHE A 60 3.39 7.20 -0.43
N TRP A 61 3.75 5.97 -0.04
CA TRP A 61 2.89 4.80 -0.30
C TRP A 61 1.52 4.92 0.37
N ALA A 62 1.45 5.44 1.60
CA ALA A 62 0.16 5.70 2.26
C ALA A 62 -0.69 6.69 1.46
N LEU A 63 -0.07 7.73 0.88
CA LEU A 63 -0.74 8.69 0.00
C LEU A 63 -1.17 8.06 -1.34
N LEU A 64 -0.37 7.15 -1.91
CA LEU A 64 -0.70 6.44 -3.16
C LEU A 64 -1.72 5.31 -2.97
N THR A 65 -1.90 4.79 -1.76
CA THR A 65 -2.79 3.64 -1.51
C THR A 65 -4.23 3.84 -2.03
N PRO A 66 -4.90 4.99 -1.83
CA PRO A 66 -6.23 5.22 -2.39
C PRO A 66 -6.26 5.27 -3.93
N LEU A 67 -5.18 5.74 -4.56
CA LEU A 67 -5.01 5.70 -6.02
C LEU A 67 -4.85 4.26 -6.50
N VAL A 68 -3.96 3.48 -5.90
CA VAL A 68 -3.73 2.06 -6.25
C VAL A 68 -5.02 1.25 -6.09
N TYR A 69 -5.77 1.47 -5.01
CA TYR A 69 -7.06 0.80 -4.81
C TYR A 69 -8.12 1.24 -5.85
N SER A 70 -8.11 2.52 -6.26
CA SER A 70 -8.99 2.99 -7.34
C SER A 70 -8.66 2.31 -8.68
N ILE A 71 -7.37 2.10 -8.96
CA ILE A 71 -6.89 1.34 -10.13
C ILE A 71 -7.37 -0.11 -10.05
N LEU A 72 -7.21 -0.78 -8.91
CA LEU A 72 -7.68 -2.15 -8.68
C LEU A 72 -9.19 -2.28 -8.94
N LYS A 73 -10.00 -1.30 -8.49
CA LYS A 73 -11.44 -1.29 -8.76
C LYS A 73 -11.78 -1.12 -10.24
N ARG A 74 -10.98 -0.35 -10.99
CA ARG A 74 -11.18 -0.11 -12.42
C ARG A 74 -10.78 -1.32 -13.26
N TRP A 75 -9.69 -2.00 -12.89
CA TRP A 75 -9.16 -3.19 -13.57
C TRP A 75 -8.99 -4.35 -12.59
N PRO A 76 -10.09 -4.98 -12.14
CA PRO A 76 -10.01 -6.05 -11.15
C PRO A 76 -9.49 -7.35 -11.76
N PHE A 77 -8.63 -8.06 -11.03
CA PHE A 77 -8.06 -9.36 -11.44
C PHE A 77 -9.08 -10.51 -11.56
N HIS A 78 -10.36 -10.29 -11.25
CA HIS A 78 -11.41 -11.31 -11.43
C HIS A 78 -12.03 -11.29 -12.84
N ARG A 79 -11.80 -10.24 -13.63
CA ARG A 79 -12.34 -10.12 -14.99
C ARG A 79 -11.46 -10.91 -15.97
N ARG A 80 -12.09 -11.70 -16.84
CA ARG A 80 -11.41 -12.42 -17.93
C ARG A 80 -11.54 -11.59 -19.23
N PRO A 81 -10.53 -11.56 -20.11
CA PRO A 81 -9.21 -12.19 -20.00
C PRO A 81 -8.24 -11.46 -19.05
N LEU A 82 -7.35 -12.20 -18.36
CA LEU A 82 -6.42 -11.65 -17.36
C LEU A 82 -5.19 -10.95 -17.96
N ALA A 83 -4.70 -11.42 -19.11
CA ALA A 83 -3.49 -10.91 -19.74
C ALA A 83 -3.46 -9.38 -19.93
N PRO A 84 -4.50 -8.73 -20.52
CA PRO A 84 -4.49 -7.27 -20.68
C PRO A 84 -4.53 -6.54 -19.34
N ILE A 85 -5.18 -7.11 -18.32
CA ILE A 85 -5.25 -6.52 -16.97
C ILE A 85 -3.87 -6.55 -16.31
N ILE A 86 -3.17 -7.68 -16.41
CA ILE A 86 -1.80 -7.80 -15.90
C ILE A 86 -0.88 -6.79 -16.62
N LEU A 87 -0.97 -6.66 -17.95
CA LEU A 87 -0.17 -5.71 -18.70
C LEU A 87 -0.42 -4.26 -18.27
N ILE A 88 -1.69 -3.89 -18.02
CA ILE A 88 -2.05 -2.57 -17.48
C ILE A 88 -1.41 -2.36 -16.10
N HIS A 89 -1.46 -3.33 -15.20
CA HIS A 89 -0.84 -3.22 -13.88
C HIS A 89 0.69 -3.19 -13.95
N VAL A 90 1.33 -3.91 -14.87
CA VAL A 90 2.77 -3.82 -15.12
C VAL A 90 3.13 -2.40 -15.61
N GLY A 91 2.39 -1.85 -16.57
CA GLY A 91 2.62 -0.47 -17.03
C GLY A 91 2.41 0.57 -15.92
N LEU A 92 1.31 0.45 -15.16
CA LEU A 92 1.01 1.38 -14.08
C LEU A 92 1.97 1.25 -12.89
N SER A 93 2.44 0.05 -12.56
CA SER A 93 3.43 -0.15 -11.50
C SER A 93 4.78 0.45 -11.86
N LEU A 94 5.20 0.36 -13.13
CA LEU A 94 6.40 1.03 -13.60
C LEU A 94 6.24 2.56 -13.57
N LEU A 95 5.11 3.09 -14.04
CA LEU A 95 4.84 4.54 -14.01
C LEU A 95 4.75 5.10 -12.60
N ILE A 96 4.00 4.43 -11.71
CA ILE A 96 3.83 4.85 -10.32
C ILE A 96 5.15 4.67 -9.55
N GLY A 97 5.87 3.58 -9.78
CA GLY A 97 7.18 3.34 -9.16
C GLY A 97 8.21 4.38 -9.59
N ALA A 98 8.28 4.71 -10.88
CA ALA A 98 9.15 5.77 -11.38
C ALA A 98 8.75 7.15 -10.82
N PHE A 99 7.46 7.47 -10.80
CA PHE A 99 6.98 8.72 -10.21
C PHE A 99 7.29 8.81 -8.72
N HIS A 100 7.04 7.73 -7.97
CA HIS A 100 7.37 7.64 -6.55
C HIS A 100 8.86 7.90 -6.36
N GLU A 101 9.71 7.17 -7.09
CA GLU A 101 11.17 7.27 -6.94
C GLU A 101 11.68 8.66 -7.27
N VAL A 102 11.22 9.26 -8.37
CA VAL A 102 11.61 10.62 -8.75
C VAL A 102 11.20 11.61 -7.67
N VAL A 103 9.96 11.56 -7.17
CA VAL A 103 9.49 12.50 -6.14
C VAL A 103 10.25 12.31 -4.83
N THR A 104 10.42 11.06 -4.36
CA THR A 104 11.13 10.81 -3.11
C THR A 104 12.61 11.16 -3.21
N SER A 105 13.24 10.86 -4.35
CA SER A 105 14.64 11.25 -4.62
C SER A 105 14.78 12.77 -4.68
N THR A 106 13.91 13.49 -5.38
CA THR A 106 13.96 14.96 -5.44
C THR A 106 13.82 15.59 -4.05
N VAL A 107 12.89 15.10 -3.23
CA VAL A 107 12.73 15.61 -1.86
C VAL A 107 13.95 15.27 -1.00
N TYR A 108 14.45 14.04 -1.09
CA TYR A 108 15.59 13.57 -0.32
C TYR A 108 16.87 14.35 -0.67
N TYR A 109 17.22 14.43 -1.95
CA TYR A 109 18.40 15.17 -2.38
C TYR A 109 18.25 16.67 -2.17
N GLY A 110 17.04 17.23 -2.27
CA GLY A 110 16.79 18.63 -1.93
C GLY A 110 17.05 18.93 -0.44
N ILE A 111 16.72 18.00 0.46
CA ILE A 111 17.05 18.13 1.89
C ILE A 111 18.56 18.09 2.11
N LEU A 112 19.28 17.22 1.39
CA LEU A 112 20.73 17.10 1.50
C LEU A 112 21.48 18.29 0.91
N ASP A 113 21.05 18.78 -0.25
CA ASP A 113 21.61 19.96 -0.94
C ASP A 113 21.43 21.23 -0.10
N TRP A 114 20.23 21.44 0.47
CA TRP A 114 19.97 22.55 1.39
C TRP A 114 20.90 22.53 2.62
N ARG A 115 21.38 21.36 3.03
CA ARG A 115 22.29 21.20 4.17
C ARG A 115 23.77 21.30 3.77
N GLY A 116 24.08 21.30 2.48
CA GLY A 116 25.45 21.21 1.96
C GLY A 116 26.08 19.82 2.06
N ASP A 117 25.29 18.78 2.34
CA ASP A 117 25.75 17.38 2.44
C ASP A 117 25.83 16.70 1.06
N PHE A 118 25.30 17.32 0.01
CA PHE A 118 25.25 16.79 -1.35
C PHE A 118 25.29 17.94 -2.36
N ASP A 119 26.21 17.90 -3.32
CA ASP A 119 26.31 18.90 -4.38
C ASP A 119 26.00 18.27 -5.75
N PHE A 120 24.91 18.74 -6.37
CA PHE A 120 24.52 18.32 -7.72
C PHE A 120 25.47 18.80 -8.83
N SER A 121 26.32 19.77 -8.53
CA SER A 121 27.36 20.25 -9.44
C SER A 121 28.47 19.22 -9.63
N GLU A 122 28.67 18.32 -8.65
CA GLU A 122 29.68 17.27 -8.72
C GLU A 122 29.27 16.12 -9.67
N PRO A 123 30.07 15.84 -10.72
CA PRO A 123 29.76 14.79 -11.69
C PRO A 123 29.65 13.39 -11.07
N MET A 124 30.44 13.12 -10.03
CA MET A 124 30.49 11.82 -9.36
C MET A 124 29.20 11.54 -8.57
N MET A 125 28.73 12.53 -7.81
CA MET A 125 27.47 12.45 -7.07
C MET A 125 26.26 12.32 -8.02
N ARG A 126 26.26 13.09 -9.11
CA ARG A 126 25.22 12.99 -10.15
C ARG A 126 25.18 11.61 -10.80
N ASN A 127 26.35 11.07 -11.16
CA ASN A 127 26.41 9.75 -11.78
C ASN A 127 25.96 8.64 -10.83
N TRP A 128 26.34 8.72 -9.55
CA TRP A 128 25.88 7.80 -8.51
C TRP A 128 24.35 7.84 -8.35
N ALA A 129 23.75 9.04 -8.27
CA ALA A 129 22.31 9.19 -8.14
C ALA A 129 21.55 8.58 -9.34
N VAL A 130 22.06 8.75 -10.57
CA VAL A 130 21.46 8.16 -11.77
C VAL A 130 21.57 6.64 -11.79
N HIS A 131 22.72 6.08 -11.40
CA HIS A 131 22.91 4.64 -11.33
C HIS A 131 22.13 3.97 -10.19
N ALA A 132 21.72 4.71 -9.17
CA ALA A 132 20.84 4.22 -8.11
C ALA A 132 19.37 4.13 -8.55
N LEU A 133 18.95 4.82 -9.61
CA LEU A 133 17.56 4.84 -10.07
C LEU A 133 17.04 3.46 -10.52
N PRO A 134 17.74 2.68 -11.37
CA PRO A 134 17.21 1.39 -11.83
C PRO A 134 16.89 0.40 -10.70
N PRO A 135 17.80 0.11 -9.73
CA PRO A 135 17.46 -0.78 -8.63
C PRO A 135 16.38 -0.19 -7.71
N ALA A 136 16.35 1.13 -7.53
CA ALA A 136 15.31 1.79 -6.75
C ALA A 136 13.93 1.64 -7.42
N ILE A 137 13.79 1.92 -8.72
CA ILE A 137 12.54 1.75 -9.46
C ILE A 137 12.07 0.29 -9.42
N LEU A 138 12.97 -0.67 -9.54
CA LEU A 138 12.63 -2.09 -9.40
C LEU A 138 12.10 -2.41 -7.99
N SER A 139 12.71 -1.86 -6.95
CA SER A 139 12.20 -2.02 -5.59
C SER A 139 10.79 -1.42 -5.42
N ARG A 140 10.53 -0.22 -5.98
CA ARG A 140 9.19 0.41 -5.97
C ARG A 140 8.16 -0.40 -6.76
N PHE A 141 8.58 -1.00 -7.87
CA PHE A 141 7.75 -1.92 -8.63
C PHE A 141 7.33 -3.11 -7.76
N MET A 142 8.27 -3.73 -7.03
CA MET A 142 7.93 -4.84 -6.13
C MET A 142 7.00 -4.40 -5.00
N GLU A 143 7.25 -3.24 -4.37
CA GLU A 143 6.40 -2.67 -3.33
C GLU A 143 4.96 -2.44 -3.82
N TYR A 144 4.77 -1.96 -5.06
CA TYR A 144 3.46 -1.82 -5.67
C TYR A 144 2.70 -3.16 -5.70
N TRP A 145 3.35 -4.24 -6.15
CA TRP A 145 2.73 -5.56 -6.23
C TRP A 145 2.43 -6.14 -4.86
N THR A 146 3.31 -5.93 -3.87
CA THR A 146 3.03 -6.30 -2.47
C THR A 146 1.81 -5.57 -1.95
N LEU A 147 1.72 -4.25 -2.15
CA LEU A 147 0.55 -3.45 -1.78
C LEU A 147 -0.71 -3.95 -2.50
N MET A 148 -0.59 -4.28 -3.79
CA MET A 148 -1.69 -4.80 -4.60
C MET A 148 -2.24 -6.12 -4.03
N VAL A 149 -1.36 -7.07 -3.69
CA VAL A 149 -1.75 -8.35 -3.08
C VAL A 149 -2.51 -8.12 -1.78
N VAL A 150 -2.01 -7.23 -0.91
CA VAL A 150 -2.68 -6.87 0.34
C VAL A 150 -4.06 -6.27 0.07
N LEU A 151 -4.17 -5.34 -0.88
CA LEU A 151 -5.45 -4.71 -1.23
C LEU A 151 -6.46 -5.71 -1.80
N VAL A 152 -6.03 -6.64 -2.65
CA VAL A 152 -6.86 -7.73 -3.18
C VAL A 152 -7.36 -8.63 -2.04
N ALA A 153 -6.47 -9.02 -1.12
CA ALA A 153 -6.83 -9.85 0.03
C ALA A 153 -7.86 -9.15 0.93
N LEU A 154 -7.65 -7.86 1.22
CA LEU A 154 -8.58 -7.05 2.01
C LEU A 154 -9.95 -6.89 1.32
N ASP A 155 -9.96 -6.65 0.02
CA ASP A 155 -11.19 -6.51 -0.76
C ASP A 155 -11.99 -7.83 -0.78
N ASN A 156 -11.30 -8.94 -1.03
CA ASN A 156 -11.91 -10.27 -1.01
C ASN A 156 -12.45 -10.65 0.38
N ALA A 157 -11.70 -10.37 1.44
CA ALA A 157 -12.14 -10.62 2.81
C ALA A 157 -13.38 -9.79 3.16
N ARG A 158 -13.45 -8.53 2.71
CA ARG A 158 -14.61 -7.67 2.89
C ARG A 158 -15.83 -8.19 2.13
N GLN A 159 -15.68 -8.51 0.85
CA GLN A 159 -16.77 -9.06 0.04
C GLN A 159 -17.30 -10.38 0.62
N MET A 160 -16.42 -11.24 1.15
CA MET A 160 -16.83 -12.49 1.79
C MET A 160 -17.68 -12.23 3.05
N ARG A 161 -17.27 -11.29 3.91
CA ARG A 161 -18.04 -10.91 5.11
C ARG A 161 -19.41 -10.33 4.76
N GLU A 162 -19.48 -9.50 3.72
CA GLU A 162 -20.73 -8.92 3.22
C GLU A 162 -21.69 -10.02 2.72
N LYS A 163 -21.18 -10.98 1.92
CA LYS A 163 -21.95 -12.15 1.46
C LYS A 163 -22.45 -13.03 2.60
N GLN A 164 -21.60 -13.34 3.58
CA GLN A 164 -21.99 -14.12 4.75
C GLN A 164 -23.13 -13.44 5.53
N THR A 165 -23.04 -12.12 5.71
CA THR A 165 -24.07 -11.34 6.41
C THR A 165 -25.41 -11.37 5.66
N GLN A 166 -25.37 -11.23 4.32
CA GLN A 166 -26.57 -11.32 3.49
C GLN A 166 -27.21 -12.71 3.52
N LEU A 167 -26.40 -13.77 3.46
CA LEU A 167 -26.89 -15.15 3.56
C LEU A 167 -27.56 -15.44 4.91
N LEU A 168 -27.01 -14.92 6.00
CA LEU A 168 -27.61 -15.07 7.34
C LEU A 168 -28.98 -14.36 7.43
N LYS A 169 -29.09 -13.15 6.87
CA LYS A 169 -30.38 -12.43 6.80
C LYS A 169 -31.41 -13.20 5.97
N LEU A 170 -31.03 -13.66 4.79
CA LEU A 170 -31.92 -14.43 3.91
C LEU A 170 -32.39 -15.73 4.56
N ARG A 171 -31.52 -16.45 5.27
CA ARG A 171 -31.90 -17.66 6.01
C ARG A 171 -32.90 -17.37 7.13
N ASN A 172 -32.71 -16.27 7.84
CA ASN A 172 -33.63 -15.85 8.90
C ASN A 172 -35.02 -15.51 8.33
N GLU A 173 -35.06 -14.73 7.24
CA GLU A 173 -36.31 -14.40 6.53
C GLU A 173 -37.04 -15.66 6.02
N LEU A 174 -36.30 -16.64 5.49
CA LEU A 174 -36.87 -17.93 5.07
C LEU A 174 -37.44 -18.72 6.25
N GLN A 175 -36.75 -18.79 7.38
CA GLN A 175 -37.25 -19.47 8.58
C GLN A 175 -38.52 -18.82 9.13
N ILE A 176 -38.58 -17.49 9.17
CA ILE A 176 -39.79 -16.75 9.57
C ILE A 176 -40.94 -17.03 8.60
N SER A 177 -40.68 -17.01 7.29
CA SER A 177 -41.68 -17.32 6.27
C SER A 177 -42.23 -18.75 6.39
N GLN A 178 -41.35 -19.73 6.60
CA GLN A 178 -41.73 -21.13 6.84
C GLN A 178 -42.56 -21.29 8.12
N LEU A 179 -42.17 -20.64 9.21
CA LEU A 179 -42.92 -20.65 10.47
C LEU A 179 -44.32 -20.05 10.28
N ASN A 180 -44.43 -18.92 9.58
CA ASN A 180 -45.71 -18.28 9.28
C ASN A 180 -46.61 -19.16 8.40
N ALA A 181 -46.04 -19.83 7.39
CA ALA A 181 -46.76 -20.78 6.55
C ALA A 181 -47.24 -21.98 7.36
N LEU A 182 -46.39 -22.54 8.23
CA LEU A 182 -46.75 -23.65 9.12
C LEU A 182 -47.85 -23.24 10.11
N LYS A 183 -47.77 -22.05 10.70
CA LYS A 183 -48.82 -21.50 11.56
C LYS A 183 -50.15 -21.37 10.83
N LYS A 184 -50.12 -20.90 9.57
CA LYS A 184 -51.31 -20.80 8.71
C LYS A 184 -51.91 -22.17 8.36
N GLN A 185 -51.09 -23.21 8.24
CA GLN A 185 -51.56 -24.60 8.04
C GLN A 185 -52.14 -25.21 9.32
N LEU A 186 -51.58 -24.90 10.49
CA LEU A 186 -52.04 -25.41 11.80
C LEU A 186 -53.31 -24.74 12.33
N GLN A 187 -53.64 -23.53 11.86
CA GLN A 187 -54.90 -22.85 12.18
C GLN A 187 -55.82 -22.80 10.95
N PRO A 188 -56.53 -23.89 10.59
CA PRO A 188 -57.48 -23.87 9.47
C PRO A 188 -58.81 -23.18 9.82
N HIS A 189 -59.07 -22.86 11.11
CA HIS A 189 -60.36 -22.35 11.56
C HIS A 189 -60.25 -20.93 12.10
N PHE A 190 -60.58 -19.94 11.26
CA PHE A 190 -61.39 -18.75 11.59
C PHE A 190 -61.77 -18.03 10.28
N LEU A 191 -62.59 -18.71 9.47
CA LEU A 191 -63.70 -18.09 8.74
C LEU A 191 -64.98 -18.54 9.44
#